data_AF-M7NEN3-F1
#
_entry.id   AF-M7NEN3-F1
#
_cell.length_a   1.000
_cell.length_b   1.000
_cell.length_c   1.000
_cell.angle_alpha   90.00
_cell.angle_beta   90.00
_cell.angle_gamma   90.00
#
_symmetry.space_group_name_H-M   'P 1'
#
loop_
_entity.id
_entity.type
_entity.pdbx_description
1 polymer ?
#
loop_
_entity_poly.entity_id
_entity_poly.type
_entity_poly.pdbx_seq_one_letter_code
_entity_poly.pdbx_strand_id
1 'polypeptide(L)' 'MTGRFSIIETGWRDDGLFIVILGGETRALLESESAHEFARILAERRRCKKPVKAEAVMADSGKPTFRRTFCFTE' A
#
# COMPACT_ATOMS: atom_id res chain seq x y z
N MET A 1 -6.45 18.22 8.06
CA MET A 1 -5.09 17.96 7.53
C MET A 1 -5.20 16.81 6.55
N THR A 2 -5.08 17.08 5.25
CA THR A 2 -5.12 16.06 4.20
C THR A 2 -3.73 15.49 4.03
N GLY A 3 -3.43 14.38 4.70
CA GLY A 3 -2.15 13.68 4.52
C GLY A 3 -2.01 13.18 3.09
N ARG A 4 -0.80 13.26 2.50
CA ARG A 4 -0.53 12.76 1.14
C ARG A 4 -0.02 11.32 1.18
N PHE A 5 -0.62 10.47 0.35
CA PHE A 5 -0.08 9.14 0.04
C PHE A 5 0.93 9.24 -1.11
N SER A 6 2.05 8.54 -0.99
CA SER A 6 2.99 8.33 -2.09
C SER A 6 2.99 6.87 -2.50
N ILE A 7 2.85 6.57 -3.79
CA ILE A 7 3.02 5.21 -4.30
C ILE A 7 4.52 4.95 -4.35
N ILE A 8 4.99 4.01 -3.54
CA ILE A 8 6.40 3.63 -3.49
C ILE A 8 6.69 2.57 -4.53
N GLU A 9 5.84 1.55 -4.61
CA GLU A 9 6.03 0.39 -5.48
C GLU A 9 4.70 -0.32 -5.70
N THR A 10 4.55 -0.94 -6.86
CA THR A 10 3.47 -1.90 -7.13
C THR A 10 4.03 -3.06 -7.94
N GLY A 11 3.61 -4.28 -7.65
CA GLY A 11 4.12 -5.45 -8.39
C GLY A 11 3.45 -6.74 -7.98
N TRP A 12 3.84 -7.81 -8.65
CA TRP A 12 3.47 -9.17 -8.26
C TRP A 12 4.58 -9.75 -7.40
N ARG A 13 4.20 -10.36 -6.28
CA ARG A 13 5.08 -11.23 -5.50
C ARG A 13 5.08 -12.63 -6.11
N ASP A 14 6.13 -13.39 -5.78
CA ASP A 14 6.30 -14.78 -6.23
C ASP A 14 5.18 -15.72 -5.73
N ASP A 15 4.45 -15.33 -4.68
CA ASP A 15 3.28 -16.05 -4.15
C ASP A 15 1.97 -15.73 -4.90
N GLY A 16 2.03 -14.98 -6.00
CA GLY A 16 0.87 -14.61 -6.80
C GLY A 16 0.02 -13.49 -6.20
N LEU A 17 0.49 -12.80 -5.16
CA LEU A 17 -0.19 -11.63 -4.63
C LEU A 17 0.28 -10.35 -5.33
N PHE A 18 -0.67 -9.53 -5.74
CA PHE A 18 -0.40 -8.17 -6.17
C PHE A 18 -0.19 -7.26 -4.95
N ILE A 19 0.94 -6.57 -4.89
CA ILE A 19 1.27 -5.65 -3.82
C ILE A 19 1.19 -4.19 -4.26
N VAL A 20 0.73 -3.35 -3.33
CA VAL A 20 0.81 -1.90 -3.39
C VAL A 20 1.53 -1.42 -2.15
N ILE A 21 2.70 -0.81 -2.31
CA ILE A 21 3.45 -0.22 -1.20
C ILE A 21 3.17 1.28 -1.19
N LEU A 22 2.50 1.75 -0.14
CA LEU A 22 2.25 3.17 0.09
C LEU A 22 3.23 3.71 1.13
N GLY A 23 3.67 4.94 0.89
CA GLY A 23 4.42 5.77 1.81
C GLY A 23 3.57 6.91 2.35
N GLY A 24 3.76 7.27 3.61
CA GLY A 24 3.02 8.33 4.28
C GLY A 24 3.83 9.03 5.36
N GLU A 25 3.39 10.23 5.72
CA GLU A 25 4.03 11.09 6.73
C GLU A 25 3.82 10.54 8.16
N THR A 26 2.73 9.82 8.39
CA THR A 26 2.42 9.20 9.68
C THR A 26 1.96 7.77 9.50
N ARG A 27 2.18 6.95 10.53
CA ARG A 27 1.63 5.60 10.60
C ARG A 27 0.10 5.63 10.53
N ALA A 28 -0.56 6.45 11.35
CA ALA A 28 -2.02 6.56 11.38
C ALA A 28 -2.64 6.86 10.00
N LEU A 29 -1.97 7.68 9.18
CA LEU A 29 -2.39 7.93 7.80
C LEU A 29 -2.41 6.63 6.98
N LEU A 30 -1.37 5.79 7.07
CA LEU A 30 -1.29 4.50 6.38
C LEU A 30 -2.18 3.40 6.98
N GLU A 31 -2.66 3.57 8.21
CA GLU A 31 -3.64 2.66 8.83
C GLU A 31 -5.08 3.09 8.59
N SER A 32 -5.31 4.29 8.04
CA SER A 32 -6.63 4.80 7.73
C SER A 32 -7.37 3.97 6.67
N GLU A 33 -8.70 4.07 6.69
CA GLU A 33 -9.55 3.51 5.63
C GLU A 33 -9.22 4.12 4.27
N SER A 34 -8.88 5.41 4.22
CA SER A 34 -8.49 6.09 2.98
C SER A 34 -7.23 5.48 2.35
N ALA A 35 -6.27 5.00 3.14
CA ALA A 35 -5.10 4.29 2.62
C ALA A 35 -5.46 2.93 2.01
N HIS A 36 -6.37 2.20 2.67
CA HIS A 36 -6.88 0.93 2.16
C HIS A 36 -7.67 1.12 0.88
N GLU A 37 -8.55 2.13 0.82
CA GLU A 37 -9.33 2.44 -0.37
C GLU A 37 -8.43 2.88 -1.52
N PHE A 38 -7.44 3.73 -1.26
CA PHE A 38 -6.48 4.15 -2.28
C PHE A 38 -5.68 2.96 -2.85
N ALA A 39 -5.19 2.06 -1.98
CA ALA A 39 -4.52 0.83 -2.41
C ALA A 39 -5.44 -0.10 -3.20
N ARG A 40 -6.71 -0.23 -2.79
CA ARG A 40 -7.72 -1.02 -3.51
C ARG A 40 -7.98 -0.48 -4.91
N ILE A 41 -8.14 0.83 -5.07
CA ILE A 41 -8.34 1.46 -6.39
C ILE A 41 -7.14 1.17 -7.31
N LEU A 42 -5.91 1.19 -6.78
CA LEU A 42 -4.71 0.84 -7.56
C LEU A 42 -4.69 -0.63 -7.97
N ALA A 43 -5.10 -1.53 -7.08
CA ALA A 43 -5.20 -2.97 -7.37
C ALA A 43 -6.31 -3.30 -8.38
N GLU A 44 -7.48 -2.65 -8.26
CA GLU A 44 -8.63 -2.85 -9.16
C GLU A 44 -8.30 -2.44 -10.61
N ARG A 45 -7.50 -1.38 -10.80
CA ARG A 45 -6.99 -0.99 -12.13
C ARG A 45 -6.16 -2.10 -12.80
N ARG A 46 -5.59 -3.02 -12.01
CA ARG A 46 -4.87 -4.20 -12.47
C ARG A 46 -5.73 -5.48 -12.48
N ARG A 47 -7.05 -5.34 -12.27
CA ARG A 47 -8.06 -6.41 -12.16
C ARG A 47 -7.92 -7.29 -10.91
N CYS A 48 -7.17 -6.86 -9.90
CA CYS A 48 -7.07 -7.55 -8.62
C CYS A 48 -8.16 -7.03 -7.68
N LYS A 49 -9.06 -7.89 -7.20
CA LYS A 49 -10.30 -7.45 -6.52
C LYS A 49 -10.35 -7.73 -5.03
N LYS A 50 -9.51 -8.62 -4.52
CA LYS A 50 -9.64 -9.13 -3.15
C LYS A 50 -8.46 -8.72 -2.28
N PRO A 51 -8.64 -7.87 -1.26
CA PRO A 51 -7.58 -7.57 -0.31
C PRO A 51 -7.25 -8.82 0.52
N VAL A 52 -5.96 -9.08 0.70
CA VAL A 52 -5.44 -10.28 1.38
C VAL A 52 -4.80 -9.92 2.71
N LYS A 53 -3.90 -8.94 2.75
CA LYS A 53 -3.16 -8.58 3.98
C LYS A 53 -2.48 -7.23 3.84
N ALA A 54 -2.34 -6.48 4.92
CA ALA A 54 -1.51 -5.27 4.93
C ALA A 54 -0.33 -5.44 5.91
N GLU A 55 0.90 -5.47 5.40
CA GLU A 55 2.13 -5.69 6.16
C GLU A 55 2.94 -4.39 6.28
N ALA A 56 3.61 -4.18 7.43
CA ALA A 56 4.49 -3.03 7.61
C ALA A 56 5.82 -3.26 6.89
N VAL A 57 6.35 -2.23 6.22
CA VAL A 57 7.68 -2.28 5.60
C VAL A 57 8.61 -1.39 6.41
N MET A 58 9.77 -1.92 6.83
CA MET A 58 10.79 -1.14 7.51
C MET A 58 11.24 0.00 6.58
N ALA A 59 11.21 1.24 7.08
CA ALA A 59 11.61 2.41 6.32
C ALA A 59 13.15 2.42 6.20
N ASP A 60 13.64 2.42 4.97
CA ASP A 60 15.05 2.64 4.68
C ASP A 60 15.29 4.14 4.46
N SER A 61 16.44 4.62 4.93
CA SER A 61 16.75 6.05 5.07
C SER A 61 16.68 6.79 3.72
N GLY A 62 15.68 7.68 3.56
CA GLY A 62 15.53 8.55 2.38
C GLY A 62 14.17 8.51 1.66
N LYS A 63 13.22 7.69 2.11
CA LYS A 63 11.84 7.61 1.59
C LYS A 63 10.84 7.86 2.74
N PRO A 64 9.54 8.16 2.49
CA PRO A 64 8.60 8.60 3.52
C PRO A 64 8.69 7.75 4.78
N THR A 65 8.67 8.43 5.93
CA THR A 65 8.98 7.92 7.27
C THR A 65 8.27 6.62 7.60
N PHE A 66 7.07 6.42 7.04
CA PHE A 66 6.31 5.19 7.19
C PHE A 66 5.96 4.59 5.84
N ARG A 67 5.97 3.26 5.79
CA ARG A 67 5.61 2.47 4.61
C ARG A 67 4.70 1.33 5.02
N ARG A 68 3.73 1.02 4.16
CA ARG A 68 2.83 -0.12 4.34
C ARG A 68 2.57 -0.80 3.00
N THR A 69 2.71 -2.12 3.00
CA THR A 69 2.34 -2.98 1.88
C THR A 69 0.89 -3.40 2.04
N PHE A 70 0.12 -3.31 0.97
CA PHE A 70 -1.22 -3.86 0.84
C PHE A 70 -1.18 -4.96 -0.22
N CYS A 71 -1.58 -6.16 0.13
CA CYS A 71 -1.59 -7.33 -0.73
C CYS A 71 -3.01 -7.59 -1.23
N PHE A 72 -3.14 -7.96 -2.49
CA PHE A 72 -4.38 -8.28 -3.18
C PHE A 72 -4.21 -9.57 -3.98
N THR A 73 -5.29 -10.30 -4.19
CA THR A 73 -5.37 -11.40 -5.14
C THR A 73 -6.34 -11.02 -6.27
N GLU A 74 -6.22 -11.70 -7.40
CA GLU A 74 -7.19 -11.64 -8.50
C GLU A 74 -8.62 -11.93 -8.05
#